data_AF-A0A1B8U2A2-F1
#
_entry.id   AF-A0A1B8U2A2-F1
#
_cell.length_a   1.000
_cell.length_b   1.000
_cell.length_c   1.000
_cell.angle_alpha   90.00
_cell.angle_beta   90.00
_cell.angle_gamma   90.00
#
_symmetry.space_group_name_H-M   'P 1'
#
loop_
_entity.id
_entity.type
_entity.pdbx_description
1 polymer ?
#
loop_
_entity_poly.entity_id
_entity_poly.type
_entity_poly.pdbx_seq_one_letter_code
_entity_poly.pdbx_strand_id
1 'polypeptide(L)'
;MRNINMSRTKFDNITRSALWSSYNNICFYCTRPLDWKDLHIEHIIPEYFSENENEFNKLKIEYNLNQKFSINDLVNLVPTHSKCNQRKSNTLFPKETILYYFGLTINKKSKIESEIEKIKKRKNRGQIISKLQSALSTNLISQKELKKILIQAEENNWNIKELKLPFGIEFLDEVYDTFYFNTDYTVLENKQLVISSDNYLELSNYDNLKMNVSTLNEWKNATKQGFYPLTTYAIKLSSHFTFLDELISILEIAKMPKVSFISEPWFDIENLDILSPNILHDFENKLEEYSKKDYSIGDLVKKGIVKANKSNPYQLSLEFNGMETSFIEQFRADFNNDGIEDIFIRGWTRAIGGTLGYGFTTIFTKYSEKHLIEEIK
;
A
#
# COMPACT_ATOMS: atom_id res chain seq x y z
N MET A 1 8.73 -30.06 19.26
CA MET A 1 9.28 -28.74 18.87
C MET A 1 8.69 -27.71 19.82
N ARG A 2 9.51 -27.02 20.64
CA ARG A 2 9.01 -26.00 21.58
C ARG A 2 8.64 -24.76 20.76
N ASN A 3 7.37 -24.38 20.74
CA ASN A 3 6.94 -23.08 20.24
C ASN A 3 7.62 -21.99 21.08
N ILE A 4 8.64 -21.35 20.51
CA ILE A 4 9.23 -20.14 21.06
C ILE A 4 8.17 -19.05 20.86
N ASN A 5 7.39 -18.76 21.89
CA ASN A 5 6.43 -17.66 21.86
C ASN A 5 7.24 -16.35 21.76
N MET A 6 7.30 -15.75 20.57
CA MET A 6 7.79 -14.39 20.39
C MET A 6 6.79 -13.41 21.00
N SER A 7 7.26 -12.24 21.43
CA SER A 7 6.36 -11.15 21.85
C SER A 7 5.37 -10.84 20.72
N ARG A 8 4.08 -10.74 21.09
CA ARG A 8 2.97 -10.44 20.18
C ARG A 8 2.92 -8.94 19.86
N THR A 9 3.28 -8.10 20.82
CA THR A 9 3.35 -6.66 20.65
C THR A 9 4.56 -6.26 19.79
N LYS A 10 4.29 -5.63 18.65
CA LYS A 10 5.33 -4.95 17.86
C LYS A 10 5.48 -3.51 18.33
N PHE A 11 6.67 -3.16 18.82
CA PHE A 11 7.02 -1.79 19.20
C PHE A 11 7.63 -1.03 18.02
N ASP A 12 7.21 0.22 17.83
CA ASP A 12 7.74 1.11 16.80
C ASP A 12 9.23 1.47 17.05
N ASN A 13 9.93 1.92 16.01
CA ASN A 13 11.36 2.23 16.09
C ASN A 13 11.68 3.43 17.01
N ILE A 14 10.75 4.36 17.22
CA ILE A 14 10.94 5.48 18.15
C ILE A 14 10.96 4.94 19.58
N THR A 15 9.97 4.11 19.94
CA THR A 15 9.89 3.47 21.26
C THR A 15 11.12 2.58 21.50
N ARG A 16 11.50 1.75 20.52
CA ARG A 16 12.71 0.90 20.59
C ARG A 16 13.98 1.72 20.78
N SER A 17 14.16 2.79 20.02
CA SER A 17 15.32 3.70 20.11
C SER A 17 15.38 4.42 21.45
N ALA A 18 14.23 4.87 21.97
CA ALA A 18 14.15 5.55 23.26
C ALA A 18 14.49 4.61 24.42
N LEU A 19 13.99 3.37 24.40
CA LEU A 19 14.37 2.33 25.36
C LEU A 19 15.88 2.09 25.30
N TRP A 20 16.42 1.75 24.12
CA TRP A 20 17.84 1.46 23.94
C TRP A 20 18.75 2.58 24.47
N SER A 21 18.47 3.82 24.09
CA SER A 21 19.25 5.00 24.50
C SER A 21 19.09 5.32 25.99
N SER A 22 17.89 5.13 26.56
CA SER A 22 17.62 5.42 27.98
C SER A 22 18.38 4.51 28.93
N TYR A 23 18.64 3.28 28.48
CA TYR A 23 19.48 2.30 29.16
C TYR A 23 20.95 2.37 28.71
N ASN A 24 21.38 3.42 28.01
CA ASN A 24 22.77 3.63 27.59
C ASN A 24 23.32 2.50 26.71
N ASN A 25 22.46 1.90 25.89
CA ASN A 25 22.82 0.84 24.93
C ASN A 25 23.42 -0.41 25.61
N ILE A 26 22.96 -0.75 26.82
CA ILE A 26 23.33 -2.00 27.50
C ILE A 26 22.10 -2.89 27.68
N CYS A 27 22.32 -4.20 27.70
CA CYS A 27 21.29 -5.17 28.01
C CYS A 27 20.93 -5.12 29.50
N PHE A 28 19.63 -5.04 29.79
CA PHE A 28 19.12 -4.90 31.16
C PHE A 28 19.56 -6.06 32.08
N TYR A 29 19.55 -7.30 31.58
CA TYR A 29 19.82 -8.46 32.42
C TYR A 29 21.31 -8.81 32.57
N CYS A 30 22.13 -8.57 31.55
CA CYS A 30 23.54 -9.00 31.58
C CYS A 30 24.52 -7.83 31.61
N THR A 31 24.01 -6.59 31.54
CA THR A 31 24.76 -5.32 31.58
C THR A 31 25.87 -5.16 30.55
N ARG A 32 25.96 -6.07 29.57
CA ARG A 32 26.90 -5.98 28.45
C ARG A 32 26.38 -5.01 27.39
N PRO A 33 27.28 -4.43 26.56
CA PRO A 33 26.89 -3.61 25.41
C PRO A 33 25.88 -4.34 24.53
N LEU A 34 24.87 -3.60 24.10
CA LEU A 34 23.75 -4.07 23.28
C LEU A 34 23.75 -3.30 21.98
N ASP A 35 24.04 -3.97 20.88
CA ASP A 35 23.94 -3.38 19.55
C ASP A 35 22.49 -3.34 19.08
N TRP A 36 22.18 -2.35 18.23
CA TRP A 36 20.85 -2.20 17.63
C TRP A 36 20.37 -3.46 16.91
N LYS A 37 21.29 -4.16 16.22
CA LYS A 37 21.00 -5.39 15.47
C LYS A 37 20.59 -6.58 16.38
N ASP A 38 20.94 -6.56 17.67
CA ASP A 38 20.59 -7.59 18.66
C ASP A 38 19.57 -7.08 19.70
N LEU A 39 18.97 -5.91 19.47
CA LEU A 39 18.01 -5.29 20.37
C LEU A 39 16.65 -6.00 20.32
N HIS A 40 16.29 -6.63 21.43
CA HIS A 40 14.93 -7.09 21.73
C HIS A 40 14.33 -6.27 22.87
N ILE A 41 13.07 -5.87 22.72
CA ILE A 41 12.29 -5.32 23.83
C ILE A 41 11.61 -6.48 24.52
N GLU A 42 11.83 -6.57 25.83
CA GLU A 42 11.36 -7.68 26.65
C GLU A 42 10.45 -7.17 27.75
N HIS A 43 9.38 -7.92 28.03
CA HIS A 43 8.49 -7.66 29.15
C HIS A 43 9.01 -8.35 30.42
N ILE A 44 9.17 -7.60 31.51
CA ILE A 44 9.56 -8.15 32.80
C ILE A 44 8.48 -9.13 33.29
N ILE A 45 7.23 -8.68 33.35
CA ILE A 45 6.03 -9.53 33.47
C ILE A 45 5.67 -10.01 32.07
N PRO A 46 5.66 -11.33 31.80
CA PRO A 46 5.40 -11.89 30.48
C PRO A 46 4.09 -11.41 29.84
N GLU A 47 4.13 -11.21 28.53
CA GLU A 47 2.99 -10.67 27.78
C GLU A 47 1.74 -11.57 27.83
N TYR A 48 1.88 -12.89 28.01
CA TYR A 48 0.73 -13.81 28.03
C TYR A 48 -0.32 -13.48 29.10
N PHE A 49 0.03 -12.74 30.16
CA PHE A 49 -0.93 -12.26 31.14
C PHE A 49 -1.99 -11.34 30.52
N SER A 50 -1.73 -10.73 29.36
CA SER A 50 -2.73 -9.95 28.63
C SER A 50 -3.89 -10.79 28.10
N GLU A 51 -3.74 -12.11 28.04
CA GLU A 51 -4.76 -13.04 27.52
C GLU A 51 -5.82 -13.41 28.55
N ASN A 52 -5.50 -13.23 29.84
CA ASN A 52 -6.38 -13.58 30.95
C ASN A 52 -6.44 -12.44 31.97
N GLU A 53 -7.46 -11.60 31.81
CA GLU A 53 -7.67 -10.42 32.66
C GLU A 53 -7.79 -10.78 34.14
N ASN A 54 -8.41 -11.92 34.47
CA ASN A 54 -8.55 -12.37 35.86
C ASN A 54 -7.20 -12.71 36.50
N GLU A 55 -6.31 -13.40 35.77
CA GLU A 55 -4.97 -13.70 36.26
C GLU A 55 -4.11 -12.44 36.35
N PHE A 56 -4.22 -11.53 35.37
CA PHE A 56 -3.48 -10.27 35.40
C PHE A 56 -3.93 -9.38 36.56
N ASN A 57 -5.23 -9.31 36.85
CA ASN A 57 -5.76 -8.55 37.98
C ASN A 57 -5.33 -9.14 39.32
N LYS A 58 -5.29 -10.47 39.46
CA LYS A 58 -4.71 -11.12 40.65
C LYS A 58 -3.25 -10.74 40.84
N LEU A 59 -2.46 -10.77 39.76
CA LEU A 59 -1.05 -10.39 39.79
C LEU A 59 -0.86 -8.91 40.16
N LYS A 60 -1.69 -8.00 39.62
CA LYS A 60 -1.68 -6.58 40.02
C LYS A 60 -1.91 -6.40 41.51
N ILE A 61 -2.89 -7.11 42.08
CA ILE A 61 -3.17 -7.07 43.52
C ILE A 61 -1.99 -7.63 44.31
N GLU A 62 -1.50 -8.81 43.94
CA GLU A 62 -0.40 -9.48 44.63
C GLU A 62 0.87 -8.62 44.66
N TYR A 63 1.16 -7.93 43.56
CA TYR A 63 2.38 -7.14 43.38
C TYR A 63 2.19 -5.66 43.72
N ASN A 64 1.01 -5.27 44.24
CA ASN A 64 0.63 -3.89 44.53
C ASN A 64 0.84 -2.93 43.35
N LEU A 65 0.54 -3.40 42.13
CA LEU A 65 0.63 -2.57 40.92
C LEU A 65 -0.58 -1.65 40.82
N ASN A 66 -0.39 -0.51 40.16
CA ASN A 66 -1.48 0.41 39.87
C ASN A 66 -2.59 -0.30 39.08
N GLN A 67 -3.86 -0.08 39.42
CA GLN A 67 -5.02 -0.60 38.68
C GLN A 67 -4.94 -0.27 37.17
N LYS A 68 -4.45 0.93 36.83
CA LYS A 68 -4.25 1.39 35.45
C LYS A 68 -3.00 0.81 34.76
N PHE A 69 -2.21 -0.02 35.45
CA PHE A 69 -1.03 -0.64 34.87
C PHE A 69 -1.42 -1.50 33.66
N SER A 70 -0.78 -1.23 32.53
CA SER A 70 -0.90 -2.03 31.32
C SER A 70 0.32 -2.94 31.18
N ILE A 71 0.12 -4.12 30.59
CA ILE A 71 1.23 -5.03 30.29
C ILE A 71 2.31 -4.35 29.42
N ASN A 72 1.90 -3.41 28.56
CA ASN A 72 2.76 -2.67 27.65
C ASN A 72 3.26 -1.34 28.23
N ASP A 73 3.08 -1.09 29.54
CA ASP A 73 3.64 0.09 30.19
C ASP A 73 5.17 0.10 30.12
N LEU A 74 5.77 1.27 29.91
CA LEU A 74 7.23 1.43 29.80
C LEU A 74 8.01 0.88 31.00
N VAL A 75 7.40 0.82 32.18
CA VAL A 75 7.98 0.24 33.41
C VAL A 75 8.16 -1.28 33.27
N ASN A 76 7.34 -1.94 32.46
CA ASN A 76 7.44 -3.36 32.18
C ASN A 76 8.42 -3.68 31.04
N LEU A 77 8.93 -2.67 30.32
CA LEU A 77 9.70 -2.88 29.10
C LEU A 77 11.19 -2.61 29.31
N VAL A 78 12.02 -3.56 28.87
CA VAL A 78 13.49 -3.45 28.98
C VAL A 78 14.20 -3.88 27.71
N PRO A 79 15.34 -3.25 27.36
CA PRO A 79 16.15 -3.66 26.22
C PRO A 79 17.05 -4.84 26.59
N THR A 80 17.09 -5.87 25.75
CA THR A 80 17.84 -7.10 26.00
C THR A 80 18.49 -7.64 24.72
N HIS A 81 19.55 -8.43 24.86
CA HIS A 81 20.05 -9.28 23.77
C HIS A 81 19.05 -10.39 23.47
N SER A 82 19.02 -10.89 22.22
CA SER A 82 18.16 -12.00 21.82
C SER A 82 18.32 -13.23 22.72
N LYS A 83 19.58 -13.62 23.02
CA LYS A 83 19.88 -14.75 23.91
C LYS A 83 19.39 -14.56 25.35
N CYS A 84 19.41 -13.33 25.86
CA CYS A 84 18.98 -13.02 27.22
C CYS A 84 17.47 -13.07 27.32
N ASN A 85 16.77 -12.52 26.32
CA ASN A 85 15.33 -12.66 26.16
C ASN A 85 14.95 -14.15 26.08
N GLN A 86 15.53 -14.91 25.15
CA GLN A 86 15.23 -16.33 24.96
C GLN A 86 15.46 -17.16 26.23
N ARG A 87 16.51 -16.85 27.00
CA ARG A 87 16.79 -17.53 28.28
C ARG A 87 15.72 -17.24 29.33
N LYS A 88 15.15 -16.03 29.36
CA LYS A 88 14.02 -15.70 30.23
C LYS A 88 12.73 -16.36 29.72
N SER A 89 12.47 -16.31 28.42
CA SER A 89 11.23 -16.83 27.81
C SER A 89 9.99 -16.31 28.55
N ASN A 90 8.94 -17.13 28.67
CA ASN A 90 7.72 -16.81 29.43
C ASN A 90 7.86 -17.03 30.94
N THR A 91 9.08 -17.16 31.47
CA THR A 91 9.26 -17.34 32.91
C THR A 91 8.85 -16.06 33.65
N LEU A 92 7.83 -16.19 34.48
CA LEU A 92 7.53 -15.21 35.51
C LEU A 92 8.56 -15.37 36.64
N PHE A 93 9.37 -14.35 36.86
CA PHE A 93 10.31 -14.36 37.98
C PHE A 93 9.59 -14.33 39.32
N PRO A 94 10.24 -14.75 40.42
CA PRO A 94 9.71 -14.55 41.76
C PRO A 94 9.35 -13.08 42.02
N LYS A 95 8.31 -12.86 42.82
CA LYS A 95 7.75 -11.53 43.11
C LYS A 95 8.82 -10.52 43.52
N GLU A 96 9.74 -10.91 44.39
CA GLU A 96 10.81 -10.05 44.91
C GLU A 96 11.73 -9.57 43.78
N THR A 97 11.98 -10.43 42.79
CA THR A 97 12.80 -10.09 41.62
C THR A 97 12.07 -9.13 40.69
N ILE A 98 10.76 -9.32 40.50
CA ILE A 98 9.95 -8.41 39.68
C ILE A 98 9.86 -7.03 40.32
N LEU A 99 9.59 -6.96 41.62
CA LEU A 99 9.56 -5.70 42.37
C LEU A 99 10.91 -4.98 42.33
N TYR A 100 12.02 -5.73 42.44
CA TYR A 100 13.36 -5.18 42.26
C TYR A 100 13.56 -4.58 40.87
N TYR A 101 13.22 -5.32 39.80
CA TYR A 101 13.34 -4.80 38.44
C TYR A 101 12.43 -3.61 38.18
N PHE A 102 11.20 -3.59 38.70
CA PHE A 102 10.32 -2.43 38.63
C PHE A 102 10.91 -1.21 39.34
N GLY A 103 11.59 -1.41 40.48
CA GLY A 103 12.36 -0.34 41.12
C GLY A 103 13.42 0.28 40.19
N LEU A 104 14.06 -0.53 39.34
CA LEU A 104 15.03 -0.04 38.35
C LEU A 104 14.36 0.69 37.18
N THR A 105 13.25 0.16 36.66
CA THR A 105 12.60 0.69 35.46
C THR A 105 11.71 1.91 35.72
N ILE A 106 11.11 2.03 36.91
CA ILE A 106 10.33 3.22 37.31
C ILE A 106 11.19 4.49 37.16
N ASN A 107 12.44 4.42 37.61
CA ASN A 107 13.40 5.53 37.52
C ASN A 107 13.83 5.86 36.08
N LYS A 108 13.54 4.98 35.11
CA LYS A 108 13.83 5.18 33.68
C LYS A 108 12.64 5.69 32.90
N LYS A 109 11.41 5.55 33.39
CA LYS A 109 10.18 5.93 32.67
C LYS A 109 10.23 7.35 32.13
N SER A 110 10.50 8.33 32.99
CA SER A 110 10.56 9.75 32.59
C SER A 110 11.65 10.03 31.56
N LYS A 111 12.79 9.34 31.65
CA LYS A 111 13.87 9.43 30.65
C LYS A 111 13.41 8.87 29.31
N ILE A 112 12.74 7.72 29.29
CA ILE A 112 12.22 7.09 28.06
C ILE A 112 11.19 8.00 27.40
N GLU A 113 10.22 8.52 28.16
CA GLU A 113 9.22 9.47 27.66
C GLU A 113 9.88 10.73 27.08
N SER A 114 10.89 11.28 27.77
CA SER A 114 11.66 12.43 27.29
C SER A 114 12.40 12.12 25.99
N GLU A 115 13.02 10.93 25.85
CA GLU A 115 13.69 10.53 24.61
C GLU A 115 12.71 10.33 23.46
N ILE A 116 11.52 9.75 23.69
CA ILE A 116 10.46 9.65 22.68
C ILE A 116 10.08 11.05 22.18
N GLU A 117 9.81 11.98 23.11
CA GLU A 117 9.46 13.35 22.77
C GLU A 117 10.58 14.08 22.02
N LYS A 118 11.83 13.89 22.42
CA LYS A 118 13.00 14.45 21.70
C LYS A 118 13.09 13.90 20.28
N ILE A 119 12.87 12.61 20.08
CA ILE A 119 12.89 12.01 18.74
C ILE A 119 11.76 12.58 17.89
N LYS A 120 10.53 12.66 18.42
CA LYS A 120 9.36 13.22 17.71
C LYS A 120 9.51 14.70 17.36
N LYS A 121 10.10 15.50 18.25
CA LYS A 121 10.24 16.97 18.07
C LYS A 121 11.47 17.39 17.27
N ARG A 122 12.43 16.50 17.01
CA ARG A 122 13.68 16.86 16.31
C ARG A 122 13.41 17.25 14.86
N LYS A 123 13.34 18.56 14.60
CA LYS A 123 13.38 19.18 13.26
C LYS A 123 14.79 19.23 12.64
N ASN A 124 15.75 18.43 13.12
CA ASN A 124 17.15 18.61 12.78
C ASN A 124 17.60 17.76 11.57
N ARG A 125 16.87 17.93 10.45
CA ARG A 125 17.12 17.23 9.18
C ARG A 125 18.60 17.29 8.76
N GLY A 126 19.24 18.45 8.90
CA GLY A 126 20.66 18.64 8.56
C GLY A 126 21.63 17.76 9.37
N GLN A 127 21.39 17.60 10.68
CA GLN A 127 22.24 16.76 11.53
C GLN A 127 22.08 15.26 11.21
N ILE A 128 20.88 14.83 10.83
CA ILE A 128 20.63 13.44 10.42
C ILE A 128 21.36 13.17 9.11
N ILE A 129 21.21 14.07 8.13
CA ILE A 129 21.88 13.97 6.83
C ILE A 129 23.42 13.93 7.02
N SER A 130 23.99 14.83 7.82
CA SER A 130 25.45 14.84 7.98
C SER A 130 25.99 13.59 8.68
N LYS A 131 25.25 13.02 9.65
CA LYS A 131 25.61 11.75 10.30
C LYS A 131 25.54 10.58 9.33
N LEU A 132 24.51 10.52 8.47
CA LEU A 132 24.40 9.49 7.43
C LEU A 132 25.54 9.60 6.41
N GLN A 133 25.85 10.82 5.94
CA GLN A 133 26.96 11.06 5.02
C GLN A 133 28.31 10.65 5.63
N SER A 134 28.54 10.98 6.90
CA SER A 134 29.75 10.58 7.64
C SER A 134 29.82 9.05 7.84
N ALA A 135 28.70 8.41 8.18
CA ALA A 135 28.66 6.95 8.33
C ALA A 135 28.92 6.22 7.01
N LEU A 136 28.43 6.74 5.89
CA LEU A 136 28.71 6.21 4.55
C LEU A 136 30.18 6.43 4.16
N SER A 137 30.73 7.63 4.37
CA SER A 137 32.11 7.94 4.00
C SER A 137 33.15 7.18 4.82
N THR A 138 32.82 6.84 6.06
CA THR A 138 33.65 6.02 6.95
C THR A 138 33.41 4.51 6.82
N ASN A 139 32.54 4.08 5.90
CA ASN A 139 32.10 2.68 5.73
C ASN A 139 31.52 2.04 7.01
N LEU A 140 31.02 2.86 7.95
CA LEU A 140 30.29 2.38 9.13
C LEU A 140 28.94 1.75 8.72
N ILE A 141 28.35 2.27 7.65
CA ILE A 141 27.17 1.71 6.97
C ILE A 141 27.47 1.64 5.48
N SER A 142 27.16 0.50 4.86
CA SER A 142 27.27 0.36 3.40
C SER A 142 26.03 0.93 2.67
N GLN A 143 26.18 1.31 1.40
CA GLN A 143 25.03 1.71 0.56
C GLN A 143 23.96 0.61 0.50
N LYS A 144 24.37 -0.67 0.48
CA LYS A 144 23.48 -1.82 0.48
C LYS A 144 22.66 -1.93 1.78
N GLU A 145 23.28 -1.67 2.93
CA GLU A 145 22.56 -1.63 4.21
C GLU A 145 21.59 -0.44 4.28
N LEU A 146 21.99 0.74 3.79
CA LEU A 146 21.09 1.89 3.75
C LEU A 146 19.86 1.63 2.87
N LYS A 147 20.04 1.06 1.67
CA LYS A 147 18.91 0.67 0.80
C LYS A 147 17.95 -0.30 1.50
N LYS A 148 18.46 -1.29 2.25
CA LYS A 148 17.62 -2.19 3.04
C LYS A 148 16.80 -1.45 4.11
N ILE A 149 17.37 -0.46 4.77
CA ILE A 149 16.66 0.35 5.77
C ILE A 149 15.53 1.17 5.11
N LEU A 150 15.79 1.73 3.93
CA LEU A 150 14.77 2.46 3.16
C LEU A 150 13.62 1.55 2.74
N ILE A 151 13.92 0.40 2.13
CA ILE A 151 12.92 -0.61 1.74
C ILE A 151 12.09 -1.04 2.96
N GLN A 152 12.71 -1.33 4.09
CA GLN A 152 11.96 -1.68 5.31
C GLN A 152 11.07 -0.53 5.81
N ALA A 153 11.51 0.72 5.67
CA ALA A 153 10.68 1.87 6.04
C ALA A 153 9.48 2.01 5.09
N GLU A 154 9.66 1.76 3.80
CA GLU A 154 8.59 1.74 2.79
C GLU A 154 7.61 0.59 3.05
N GLU A 155 8.09 -0.63 3.27
CA GLU A 155 7.25 -1.80 3.61
C GLU A 155 6.36 -1.54 4.84
N ASN A 156 6.93 -0.93 5.89
CA ASN A 156 6.18 -0.60 7.09
C ASN A 156 5.10 0.46 6.85
N ASN A 157 5.28 1.31 5.85
CA ASN A 157 4.33 2.36 5.50
C ASN A 157 3.40 1.95 4.34
N TRP A 158 3.66 0.84 3.66
CA TRP A 158 2.90 0.43 2.48
C TRP A 158 1.41 0.31 2.76
N ASN A 159 1.04 -0.40 3.84
CA ASN A 159 -0.36 -0.63 4.20
C ASN A 159 -1.09 0.63 4.70
N ILE A 160 -0.37 1.69 5.05
CA ILE A 160 -0.94 2.97 5.48
C ILE A 160 -0.70 4.08 4.44
N LYS A 161 -0.18 3.71 3.27
CA LYS A 161 0.04 4.65 2.17
C LYS A 161 -1.32 5.04 1.63
N GLU A 162 -1.60 6.33 1.71
CA GLU A 162 -2.77 6.94 1.11
C GLU A 162 -2.67 6.86 -0.42
N LEU A 163 -3.69 6.31 -1.05
CA LEU A 163 -3.85 6.23 -2.50
C LEU A 163 -4.94 7.19 -2.92
N LYS A 164 -4.56 8.24 -3.63
CA LYS A 164 -5.50 9.23 -4.12
C LYS A 164 -5.77 9.02 -5.60
N LEU A 165 -7.02 8.71 -5.95
CA LEU A 165 -7.44 8.62 -7.34
C LEU A 165 -7.47 10.03 -7.97
N PRO A 166 -7.05 10.19 -9.23
CA PRO A 166 -7.17 11.48 -9.92
C PRO A 166 -8.63 11.92 -10.09
N PHE A 167 -9.53 10.94 -10.24
CA PHE A 167 -10.97 11.14 -10.28
C PHE A 167 -11.62 10.14 -9.32
N GLY A 168 -12.25 10.66 -8.26
CA GLY A 168 -12.94 9.83 -7.29
C GLY A 168 -14.17 9.12 -7.86
N ILE A 169 -14.67 8.15 -7.12
CA ILE A 169 -15.89 7.41 -7.43
C ILE A 169 -17.06 8.12 -6.77
N GLU A 170 -18.05 8.50 -7.57
CA GLU A 170 -19.22 9.23 -7.10
C GLU A 170 -20.30 8.23 -6.63
N PHE A 171 -20.61 8.30 -5.34
CA PHE A 171 -21.77 7.66 -4.73
C PHE A 171 -22.79 8.73 -4.34
N LEU A 172 -24.03 8.34 -4.06
CA LEU A 172 -25.08 9.31 -3.71
C LEU A 172 -24.82 10.06 -2.40
N ASP A 173 -24.08 9.45 -1.49
CA ASP A 173 -23.75 10.01 -0.19
C ASP A 173 -22.47 10.85 -0.21
N GLU A 174 -21.44 10.40 -0.94
CA GLU A 174 -20.15 11.07 -1.00
C GLU A 174 -19.30 10.64 -2.22
N VAL A 175 -18.19 11.36 -2.43
CA VAL A 175 -17.19 11.00 -3.43
C VAL A 175 -16.01 10.33 -2.73
N TYR A 176 -15.69 9.10 -3.15
CA TYR A 176 -14.53 8.34 -2.66
C TYR A 176 -13.34 8.56 -3.59
N ASP A 177 -12.38 9.38 -3.18
CA ASP A 177 -11.13 9.62 -3.92
C ASP A 177 -9.89 9.02 -3.22
N THR A 178 -10.05 8.49 -2.01
CA THR A 178 -8.93 8.09 -1.14
C THR A 178 -9.08 6.64 -0.69
N PHE A 179 -8.04 5.85 -0.95
CA PHE A 179 -7.99 4.41 -0.69
C PHE A 179 -6.68 4.01 0.02
N TYR A 180 -6.63 2.79 0.54
CA TYR A 180 -5.46 2.21 1.20
C TYR A 180 -5.32 0.75 0.76
N PHE A 181 -4.08 0.28 0.61
CA PHE A 181 -3.82 -1.13 0.33
C PHE A 181 -4.27 -2.03 1.50
N ASN A 182 -4.59 -3.29 1.20
CA ASN A 182 -4.97 -4.30 2.21
C ASN A 182 -6.15 -3.87 3.11
N THR A 183 -7.05 -3.04 2.58
CA THR A 183 -8.28 -2.60 3.25
C THR A 183 -9.47 -3.26 2.57
N ASP A 184 -10.41 -3.76 3.38
CA ASP A 184 -11.66 -4.35 2.89
C ASP A 184 -12.62 -3.24 2.45
N TYR A 185 -12.90 -3.19 1.15
CA TYR A 185 -13.82 -2.24 0.53
C TYR A 185 -15.16 -2.86 0.10
N THR A 186 -15.47 -4.08 0.56
CA THR A 186 -16.74 -4.77 0.22
C THR A 186 -17.99 -3.98 0.63
N VAL A 187 -17.87 -3.10 1.63
CA VAL A 187 -18.95 -2.16 2.00
C VAL A 187 -19.38 -1.25 0.85
N LEU A 188 -18.45 -0.90 -0.05
CA LEU A 188 -18.74 -0.06 -1.22
C LEU A 188 -19.60 -0.78 -2.25
N GLU A 189 -19.60 -2.12 -2.27
CA GLU A 189 -20.37 -2.89 -3.26
C GLU A 189 -21.88 -2.69 -3.14
N ASN A 190 -22.35 -2.30 -1.95
CA ASN A 190 -23.76 -2.06 -1.65
C ASN A 190 -24.13 -0.57 -1.65
N LYS A 191 -23.16 0.32 -1.90
CA LYS A 191 -23.44 1.75 -2.02
C LYS A 191 -24.00 2.07 -3.40
N GLN A 192 -24.92 3.02 -3.46
CA GLN A 192 -25.54 3.47 -4.70
C GLN A 192 -24.62 4.44 -5.44
N LEU A 193 -24.30 4.10 -6.68
CA LEU A 193 -23.46 4.91 -7.55
C LEU A 193 -24.25 6.03 -8.23
N VAL A 194 -23.59 7.16 -8.46
CA VAL A 194 -24.11 8.21 -9.35
C VAL A 194 -23.75 7.81 -10.79
N ILE A 195 -24.74 7.33 -11.54
CA ILE A 195 -24.54 6.74 -12.87
C ILE A 195 -25.23 7.57 -13.96
N SER A 196 -26.42 8.07 -13.66
CA SER A 196 -27.30 8.79 -14.58
C SER A 196 -28.11 9.82 -13.78
N SER A 197 -28.95 10.61 -14.44
CA SER A 197 -29.90 11.51 -13.76
C SER A 197 -30.81 10.78 -12.78
N ASP A 198 -31.09 9.50 -13.06
CA ASP A 198 -32.03 8.69 -12.30
C ASP A 198 -31.31 7.78 -11.29
N ASN A 199 -29.98 7.82 -11.24
CA ASN A 199 -29.12 7.04 -10.33
C ASN A 199 -29.30 5.51 -10.42
N TYR A 200 -29.77 5.02 -11.58
CA TYR A 200 -29.75 3.61 -11.93
C TYR A 200 -29.35 3.42 -13.39
N LEU A 201 -28.99 2.18 -13.71
CA LEU A 201 -28.71 1.69 -15.05
C LEU A 201 -29.71 0.58 -15.39
N GLU A 202 -30.44 0.72 -16.50
CA GLU A 202 -31.30 -0.33 -17.03
C GLU A 202 -30.46 -1.33 -17.84
N LEU A 203 -30.59 -2.61 -17.51
CA LEU A 203 -30.03 -3.75 -18.23
C LEU A 203 -31.13 -4.53 -18.93
N SER A 204 -30.76 -5.33 -19.93
CA SER A 204 -31.68 -6.21 -20.64
C SER A 204 -31.10 -7.61 -20.79
N ASN A 205 -31.94 -8.62 -20.97
CA ASN A 205 -31.52 -9.98 -21.31
C ASN A 205 -32.07 -10.40 -22.69
N TYR A 206 -31.78 -11.63 -23.13
CA TYR A 206 -32.26 -12.16 -24.42
C TYR A 206 -33.78 -12.37 -24.50
N ASP A 207 -34.47 -12.42 -23.36
CA ASP A 207 -35.94 -12.54 -23.29
C ASP A 207 -36.63 -11.16 -23.30
N ASN A 208 -35.88 -10.08 -23.55
CA ASN A 208 -36.34 -8.68 -23.44
C ASN A 208 -36.85 -8.29 -22.04
N LEU A 209 -36.44 -9.01 -21.00
CA LEU A 209 -36.65 -8.58 -19.63
C LEU A 209 -35.70 -7.44 -19.30
N LYS A 210 -36.17 -6.52 -18.45
CA LYS A 210 -35.43 -5.33 -18.01
C LYS A 210 -35.20 -5.38 -16.52
N MET A 211 -34.04 -4.89 -16.09
CA MET A 211 -33.67 -4.79 -14.67
C MET A 211 -32.90 -3.51 -14.43
N ASN A 212 -33.25 -2.77 -13.38
CA ASN A 212 -32.49 -1.60 -12.96
C ASN A 212 -31.49 -1.99 -11.88
N VAL A 213 -30.27 -1.48 -12.01
CA VAL A 213 -29.19 -1.67 -11.03
C VAL A 213 -28.60 -0.31 -10.64
N SER A 214 -28.26 -0.16 -9.36
CA SER A 214 -27.72 1.05 -8.76
C SER A 214 -26.46 0.78 -7.91
N THR A 215 -26.25 -0.46 -7.51
CA THR A 215 -25.09 -0.91 -6.72
C THR A 215 -24.25 -1.92 -7.49
N LEU A 216 -22.97 -2.08 -7.11
CA LEU A 216 -22.10 -3.08 -7.73
C LEU A 216 -22.60 -4.51 -7.49
N ASN A 217 -23.16 -4.80 -6.31
CA ASN A 217 -23.73 -6.12 -6.04
C ASN A 217 -24.95 -6.42 -6.91
N GLU A 218 -25.83 -5.45 -7.15
CA GLU A 218 -26.94 -5.60 -8.09
C GLU A 218 -26.42 -5.87 -9.51
N TRP A 219 -25.42 -5.11 -9.97
CA TRP A 219 -24.77 -5.31 -11.26
C TRP A 219 -24.16 -6.72 -11.41
N LYS A 220 -23.36 -7.17 -10.43
CA LYS A 220 -22.76 -8.51 -10.40
C LYS A 220 -23.82 -9.61 -10.44
N ASN A 221 -24.91 -9.44 -9.70
CA ASN A 221 -26.00 -10.41 -9.66
C ASN A 221 -26.80 -10.45 -10.97
N ALA A 222 -27.06 -9.29 -11.58
CA ALA A 222 -27.77 -9.17 -12.84
C ALA A 222 -26.97 -9.77 -14.01
N THR A 223 -25.67 -9.46 -14.09
CA THR A 223 -24.78 -10.00 -15.13
C THR A 223 -24.63 -11.52 -15.04
N LYS A 224 -24.54 -12.08 -13.82
CA LYS A 224 -24.59 -13.55 -13.60
C LYS A 224 -25.90 -14.19 -14.08
N GLN A 225 -27.00 -13.44 -14.09
CA GLN A 225 -28.31 -13.89 -14.60
C GLN A 225 -28.48 -13.64 -16.11
N GLY A 226 -27.42 -13.19 -16.80
CA GLY A 226 -27.45 -12.95 -18.25
C GLY A 226 -28.04 -11.61 -18.67
N PHE A 227 -28.20 -10.66 -17.75
CA PHE A 227 -28.50 -9.27 -18.10
C PHE A 227 -27.23 -8.54 -18.55
N TYR A 228 -27.36 -7.67 -19.55
CA TYR A 228 -26.28 -6.90 -20.14
C TYR A 228 -26.74 -5.49 -20.53
N PRO A 229 -25.81 -4.52 -20.65
CA PRO A 229 -26.14 -3.19 -21.15
C PRO A 229 -26.42 -3.27 -22.67
N LEU A 230 -27.67 -3.06 -23.07
CA LEU A 230 -28.09 -3.21 -24.47
C LEU A 230 -27.79 -1.98 -25.33
N THR A 231 -27.96 -0.77 -24.78
CA THR A 231 -27.84 0.48 -25.54
C THR A 231 -26.43 1.05 -25.46
N THR A 232 -26.00 1.85 -26.45
CA THR A 232 -24.72 2.57 -26.38
C THR A 232 -24.62 3.47 -25.15
N TYR A 233 -25.76 3.99 -24.67
CA TYR A 233 -25.83 4.75 -23.42
C TYR A 233 -25.56 3.84 -22.22
N ALA A 234 -26.21 2.69 -22.15
CA ALA A 234 -26.03 1.75 -21.06
C ALA A 234 -24.61 1.17 -21.00
N ILE A 235 -24.01 0.89 -22.17
CA ILE A 235 -22.63 0.40 -22.29
C ILE A 235 -21.65 1.42 -21.70
N LYS A 236 -21.81 2.70 -22.06
CA LYS A 236 -20.99 3.80 -21.54
C LYS A 236 -21.08 3.90 -20.02
N LEU A 237 -22.30 3.88 -19.50
CA LEU A 237 -22.55 4.02 -18.07
C LEU A 237 -22.14 2.79 -17.26
N SER A 238 -22.19 1.59 -17.86
CA SER A 238 -21.73 0.37 -17.19
C SER A 238 -20.28 0.41 -16.73
N SER A 239 -19.45 1.25 -17.36
CA SER A 239 -18.04 1.43 -17.00
C SER A 239 -17.81 1.88 -15.56
N HIS A 240 -18.81 2.51 -14.89
CA HIS A 240 -18.71 2.86 -13.48
C HIS A 240 -18.69 1.62 -12.58
N PHE A 241 -19.52 0.62 -12.91
CA PHE A 241 -19.57 -0.63 -12.16
C PHE A 241 -18.32 -1.47 -12.41
N THR A 242 -17.93 -1.65 -13.67
CA THR A 242 -16.74 -2.46 -14.00
C THR A 242 -15.47 -1.85 -13.44
N PHE A 243 -15.32 -0.53 -13.52
CA PHE A 243 -14.20 0.17 -12.88
C PHE A 243 -14.17 -0.04 -11.36
N LEU A 244 -15.31 0.11 -10.65
CA LEU A 244 -15.36 -0.09 -9.20
C LEU A 244 -15.01 -1.54 -8.82
N ASP A 245 -15.53 -2.52 -9.56
CA ASP A 245 -15.25 -3.94 -9.32
C ASP A 245 -13.76 -4.26 -9.46
N GLU A 246 -13.15 -3.82 -10.55
CA GLU A 246 -11.74 -4.08 -10.81
C GLU A 246 -10.84 -3.28 -9.88
N LEU A 247 -11.22 -2.06 -9.50
CA LEU A 247 -10.49 -1.29 -8.48
C LEU A 247 -10.45 -2.03 -7.14
N ILE A 248 -11.60 -2.49 -6.64
CA ILE A 248 -11.67 -3.22 -5.36
C ILE A 248 -10.79 -4.47 -5.44
N SER A 249 -10.92 -5.24 -6.52
CA SER A 249 -10.15 -6.46 -6.75
C SER A 249 -8.64 -6.18 -6.80
N ILE A 250 -8.23 -5.10 -7.46
CA ILE A 250 -6.82 -4.71 -7.59
C ILE A 250 -6.25 -4.24 -6.24
N LEU A 251 -7.01 -3.47 -5.46
CA LEU A 251 -6.58 -3.02 -4.13
C LEU A 251 -6.30 -4.17 -3.15
N GLU A 252 -7.03 -5.29 -3.30
CA GLU A 252 -6.83 -6.50 -2.50
C GLU A 252 -5.54 -7.25 -2.85
N ILE A 253 -5.16 -7.28 -4.14
CA ILE A 253 -4.00 -8.06 -4.59
C ILE A 253 -2.71 -7.22 -4.70
N ALA A 254 -2.83 -5.89 -4.70
CA ALA A 254 -1.71 -4.97 -4.88
C ALA A 254 -0.62 -5.13 -3.82
N LYS A 255 0.62 -5.27 -4.28
CA LYS A 255 1.81 -5.41 -3.43
C LYS A 255 2.81 -4.30 -3.67
N MET A 256 3.71 -4.14 -2.70
CA MET A 256 4.83 -3.24 -2.85
C MET A 256 5.78 -3.79 -3.93
N PRO A 257 6.07 -3.03 -5.00
CA PRO A 257 7.03 -3.46 -6.01
C PRO A 257 8.44 -3.53 -5.41
N LYS A 258 9.26 -4.46 -5.91
CA LYS A 258 10.67 -4.60 -5.52
C LYS A 258 11.59 -3.77 -6.41
N VAL A 259 11.17 -3.56 -7.65
CA VAL A 259 11.85 -2.76 -8.67
C VAL A 259 10.80 -1.95 -9.41
N SER A 260 11.15 -0.72 -9.76
CA SER A 260 10.36 0.09 -10.68
C SER A 260 11.22 0.55 -11.83
N PHE A 261 10.68 0.45 -13.04
CA PHE A 261 11.25 1.04 -14.26
C PHE A 261 10.47 2.28 -14.72
N ILE A 262 9.46 2.71 -13.94
CA ILE A 262 8.51 3.79 -14.27
C ILE A 262 8.55 4.93 -13.24
N SER A 263 8.90 4.64 -11.99
CA SER A 263 9.05 5.64 -10.92
C SER A 263 10.52 6.01 -10.67
N GLU A 264 11.47 5.20 -11.15
CA GLU A 264 12.91 5.45 -11.05
C GLU A 264 13.64 5.25 -12.40
N PRO A 265 13.75 6.28 -13.27
CA PRO A 265 13.23 7.64 -13.10
C PRO A 265 11.70 7.71 -13.30
N TRP A 266 11.09 8.78 -12.78
CA TRP A 266 9.65 9.01 -12.93
C TRP A 266 9.30 9.29 -14.39
N PHE A 267 8.41 8.47 -14.92
CA PHE A 267 7.78 8.64 -16.22
C PHE A 267 6.27 8.79 -16.05
N ASP A 268 5.72 9.87 -16.61
CA ASP A 268 4.28 10.07 -16.71
C ASP A 268 3.69 9.25 -17.87
N ILE A 269 2.41 8.89 -17.77
CA ILE A 269 1.69 8.21 -18.85
C ILE A 269 1.67 9.03 -20.15
N GLU A 270 1.91 10.33 -20.11
CA GLU A 270 2.03 11.19 -21.29
C GLU A 270 3.35 11.05 -22.06
N ASN A 271 4.34 10.32 -21.53
CA ASN A 271 5.62 10.14 -22.19
C ASN A 271 5.50 9.16 -23.37
N LEU A 272 5.14 9.69 -24.54
CA LEU A 272 4.83 8.90 -25.72
C LEU A 272 6.01 8.06 -26.24
N ASP A 273 7.24 8.49 -26.00
CA ASP A 273 8.45 7.81 -26.49
C ASP A 273 8.73 6.49 -25.74
N ILE A 274 8.02 6.23 -24.65
CA ILE A 274 8.14 4.97 -23.89
C ILE A 274 6.87 4.12 -23.95
N LEU A 275 5.85 4.49 -24.73
CA LEU A 275 4.61 3.73 -24.84
C LEU A 275 4.63 2.81 -26.05
N SER A 276 4.19 1.56 -25.87
CA SER A 276 4.02 0.58 -26.94
C SER A 276 2.79 0.91 -27.79
N PRO A 277 2.81 0.70 -29.12
CA PRO A 277 1.63 0.81 -29.97
C PRO A 277 0.50 -0.16 -29.56
N ASN A 278 0.85 -1.28 -28.91
CA ASN A 278 -0.11 -2.29 -28.48
C ASN A 278 -1.09 -1.82 -27.40
N ILE A 279 -0.86 -0.65 -26.77
CA ILE A 279 -1.82 -0.12 -25.78
C ILE A 279 -3.10 0.41 -26.45
N LEU A 280 -3.05 0.70 -27.76
CA LEU A 280 -4.19 1.24 -28.50
C LEU A 280 -5.15 0.14 -28.92
N HIS A 281 -6.45 0.45 -28.89
CA HIS A 281 -7.44 -0.41 -29.52
C HIS A 281 -7.31 -0.34 -31.04
N ASP A 282 -6.91 -1.47 -31.62
CA ASP A 282 -6.68 -1.63 -33.05
C ASP A 282 -7.46 -2.84 -33.60
N PHE A 283 -8.68 -2.59 -34.04
CA PHE A 283 -9.57 -3.64 -34.56
C PHE A 283 -9.04 -4.33 -35.84
N GLU A 284 -8.11 -3.69 -36.55
CA GLU A 284 -7.59 -4.18 -37.83
C GLU A 284 -6.15 -4.71 -37.71
N ASN A 285 -5.58 -4.73 -36.50
CA ASN A 285 -4.20 -5.16 -36.22
C ASN A 285 -3.13 -4.47 -37.10
N LYS A 286 -3.38 -3.23 -37.51
CA LYS A 286 -2.45 -2.39 -38.29
C LYS A 286 -1.21 -1.95 -37.50
N LEU A 287 -1.27 -1.90 -36.17
CA LEU A 287 -0.18 -1.47 -35.30
C LEU A 287 0.84 -2.60 -35.03
N GLU A 288 0.48 -3.86 -35.27
CA GLU A 288 1.33 -5.02 -34.98
C GLU A 288 2.70 -4.94 -35.69
N GLU A 289 2.73 -4.42 -36.92
CA GLU A 289 3.99 -4.27 -37.66
C GLU A 289 4.94 -3.21 -37.06
N TYR A 290 4.40 -2.22 -36.37
CA TYR A 290 5.17 -1.16 -35.72
C TYR A 290 5.70 -1.65 -34.37
N SER A 291 4.86 -2.35 -33.61
CA SER A 291 5.27 -3.00 -32.36
C SER A 291 6.41 -4.00 -32.58
N LYS A 292 6.36 -4.80 -33.66
CA LYS A 292 7.46 -5.73 -34.02
C LYS A 292 8.78 -5.05 -34.41
N LYS A 293 8.75 -3.75 -34.71
CA LYS A 293 9.91 -2.93 -35.08
C LYS A 293 10.33 -1.99 -33.93
N ASP A 294 9.83 -2.22 -32.71
CA ASP A 294 10.10 -1.42 -31.51
C ASP A 294 9.77 0.08 -31.66
N TYR A 295 8.79 0.43 -32.50
CA TYR A 295 8.31 1.81 -32.58
C TYR A 295 7.57 2.18 -31.31
N SER A 296 7.84 3.37 -30.77
CA SER A 296 7.01 3.96 -29.72
C SER A 296 5.78 4.68 -30.30
N ILE A 297 4.77 4.95 -29.46
CA ILE A 297 3.69 5.89 -29.81
C ILE A 297 4.26 7.24 -30.26
N GLY A 298 5.32 7.73 -29.61
CA GLY A 298 6.00 8.97 -29.96
C GLY A 298 6.51 8.97 -31.39
N ASP A 299 7.04 7.84 -31.87
CA ASP A 299 7.48 7.68 -33.25
C ASP A 299 6.32 7.64 -34.24
N LEU A 300 5.20 7.02 -33.87
CA LEU A 300 3.99 7.00 -34.68
C LEU A 300 3.35 8.39 -34.80
N VAL A 301 3.42 9.19 -33.73
CA VAL A 301 2.99 10.60 -33.75
C VAL A 301 3.88 11.42 -34.67
N LYS A 302 5.22 11.28 -34.59
CA LYS A 302 6.15 11.97 -35.50
C LYS A 302 5.91 11.61 -36.98
N LYS A 303 5.43 10.39 -37.25
CA LYS A 303 5.05 9.92 -38.59
C LYS A 303 3.65 10.35 -39.03
N GLY A 304 2.85 10.94 -38.16
CA GLY A 304 1.45 11.30 -38.43
C GLY A 304 0.49 10.12 -38.52
N ILE A 305 0.87 8.95 -37.99
CA ILE A 305 0.05 7.73 -37.99
C ILE A 305 -0.94 7.75 -36.81
N VAL A 306 -0.46 8.18 -35.64
CA VAL A 306 -1.25 8.39 -34.43
C VAL A 306 -1.32 9.88 -34.16
N LYS A 307 -2.44 10.38 -33.67
CA LYS A 307 -2.57 11.76 -33.20
C LYS A 307 -2.78 11.77 -31.69
N ALA A 308 -1.97 12.54 -30.98
CA ALA A 308 -2.09 12.69 -29.54
C ALA A 308 -2.80 13.99 -29.19
N ASN A 309 -3.82 13.90 -28.33
CA ASN A 309 -4.50 15.03 -27.71
C ASN A 309 -4.19 15.01 -26.21
N LYS A 310 -3.68 16.12 -25.68
CA LYS A 310 -3.38 16.27 -24.25
C LYS A 310 -4.43 17.17 -23.60
N SER A 311 -5.07 16.68 -22.55
CA SER A 311 -6.06 17.44 -21.77
C SER A 311 -5.58 17.78 -20.36
N ASN A 312 -4.85 16.88 -19.69
CA ASN A 312 -4.39 16.99 -18.29
C ASN A 312 -3.24 16.00 -18.03
N PRO A 313 -2.25 16.31 -17.15
CA PRO A 313 -1.14 15.42 -16.79
C PRO A 313 -1.48 13.94 -16.49
N TYR A 314 -2.68 13.64 -15.99
CA TYR A 314 -3.10 12.26 -15.69
C TYR A 314 -3.87 11.58 -16.82
N GLN A 315 -4.15 12.29 -17.92
CA GLN A 315 -4.98 11.81 -19.01
C GLN A 315 -4.28 11.95 -20.36
N LEU A 316 -4.05 10.80 -21.00
CA LEU A 316 -3.57 10.73 -22.38
C LEU A 316 -4.72 10.32 -23.30
N SER A 317 -4.94 11.04 -24.41
CA SER A 317 -5.87 10.60 -25.46
C SER A 317 -5.14 10.47 -26.79
N LEU A 318 -5.36 9.35 -27.47
CA LEU A 318 -4.71 8.99 -28.71
C LEU A 318 -5.76 8.62 -29.76
N GLU A 319 -5.65 9.20 -30.94
CA GLU A 319 -6.50 8.90 -32.09
C GLU A 319 -5.73 8.01 -33.07
N PHE A 320 -6.35 6.90 -33.46
CA PHE A 320 -5.84 5.98 -34.47
C PHE A 320 -7.01 5.32 -35.22
N ASN A 321 -6.92 5.27 -36.55
CA ASN A 321 -7.85 4.55 -37.42
C ASN A 321 -9.36 4.81 -37.15
N GLY A 322 -9.72 6.08 -36.89
CA GLY A 322 -11.11 6.47 -36.62
C GLY A 322 -11.60 6.19 -35.18
N MET A 323 -10.71 5.73 -34.30
CA MET A 323 -10.98 5.52 -32.88
C MET A 323 -10.16 6.50 -32.03
N GLU A 324 -10.71 6.92 -30.90
CA GLU A 324 -9.96 7.57 -29.83
C GLU A 324 -9.90 6.62 -28.63
N THR A 325 -8.70 6.40 -28.10
CA THR A 325 -8.45 5.70 -26.84
C THR A 325 -7.84 6.67 -25.84
N SER A 326 -8.46 6.79 -24.68
CA SER A 326 -8.02 7.62 -23.56
C SER A 326 -7.62 6.75 -22.38
N PHE A 327 -6.54 7.15 -21.70
CA PHE A 327 -6.02 6.48 -20.50
C PHE A 327 -5.95 7.47 -19.36
N ILE A 328 -6.34 7.02 -18.17
CA ILE A 328 -6.17 7.74 -16.92
C ILE A 328 -5.43 6.84 -15.95
N GLU A 329 -4.20 7.20 -15.62
CA GLU A 329 -3.41 6.54 -14.59
C GLU A 329 -4.06 6.71 -13.22
N GLN A 330 -4.42 5.61 -12.55
CA GLN A 330 -5.05 5.64 -11.23
C GLN A 330 -4.02 5.59 -10.10
N PHE A 331 -3.17 4.55 -10.10
CA PHE A 331 -2.06 4.37 -9.16
C PHE A 331 -1.12 3.25 -9.63
N ARG A 332 0.00 3.10 -8.93
CA ARG A 332 1.06 2.14 -9.24
C ARG A 332 1.30 1.17 -8.07
N ALA A 333 1.47 -0.11 -8.39
CA ALA A 333 1.86 -1.17 -7.45
C ALA A 333 2.33 -2.39 -8.25
N ASP A 334 2.71 -3.48 -7.57
CA ASP A 334 2.87 -4.79 -8.19
C ASP A 334 1.51 -5.51 -8.16
N PHE A 335 0.87 -5.69 -9.32
CA PHE A 335 -0.48 -6.28 -9.42
C PHE A 335 -0.47 -7.75 -9.81
N ASN A 336 0.64 -8.25 -10.38
CA ASN A 336 0.77 -9.62 -10.87
C ASN A 336 1.71 -10.49 -10.01
N ASN A 337 2.30 -9.90 -8.95
CA ASN A 337 3.24 -10.51 -8.01
C ASN A 337 4.57 -10.97 -8.65
N ASP A 338 5.02 -10.32 -9.73
CA ASP A 338 6.35 -10.52 -10.32
C ASP A 338 7.44 -9.64 -9.66
N GLY A 339 7.05 -8.68 -8.82
CA GLY A 339 7.92 -7.75 -8.12
C GLY A 339 8.29 -6.49 -8.92
N ILE A 340 7.75 -6.31 -10.12
CA ILE A 340 7.90 -5.12 -10.96
C ILE A 340 6.73 -4.17 -10.67
N GLU A 341 7.00 -2.87 -10.71
CA GLU A 341 5.94 -1.86 -10.63
C GLU A 341 5.15 -1.76 -11.93
N ASP A 342 3.84 -1.84 -11.77
CA ASP A 342 2.81 -1.72 -12.80
C ASP A 342 1.98 -0.44 -12.58
N ILE A 343 1.19 -0.08 -13.58
CA ILE A 343 0.27 1.06 -13.56
C ILE A 343 -1.15 0.54 -13.76
N PHE A 344 -2.06 0.82 -12.81
CA PHE A 344 -3.49 0.55 -12.97
C PHE A 344 -4.13 1.70 -13.75
N ILE A 345 -4.73 1.39 -14.89
CA ILE A 345 -5.27 2.35 -15.84
C ILE A 345 -6.78 2.22 -15.92
N ARG A 346 -7.46 3.36 -15.86
CA ARG A 346 -8.86 3.50 -16.32
C ARG A 346 -8.84 3.97 -17.76
N GLY A 347 -9.40 3.17 -18.66
CA GLY A 347 -9.44 3.40 -20.08
C GLY A 347 -10.82 3.79 -20.61
N TRP A 348 -10.82 4.51 -21.74
CA TRP A 348 -12.03 4.80 -22.51
C TRP A 348 -11.74 4.71 -23.99
N THR A 349 -12.61 4.04 -24.74
CA THR A 349 -12.51 3.97 -26.21
C THR A 349 -13.79 4.47 -26.84
N ARG A 350 -13.69 5.26 -27.92
CA ARG A 350 -14.85 5.72 -28.70
C ARG A 350 -14.55 5.86 -30.18
N ALA A 351 -15.58 5.69 -31.01
CA ALA A 351 -15.50 5.98 -32.44
C ALA A 351 -15.55 7.50 -32.67
N ILE A 352 -14.64 8.01 -33.48
CA ILE A 352 -14.60 9.42 -33.86
C ILE A 352 -15.77 9.71 -34.81
N GLY A 353 -16.63 10.64 -34.44
CA GLY A 353 -17.86 10.94 -35.17
C GLY A 353 -18.97 9.88 -35.05
N GLY A 354 -18.77 8.84 -34.24
CA GLY A 354 -19.74 7.79 -33.98
C GLY A 354 -20.37 7.84 -32.59
N THR A 355 -21.31 6.93 -32.32
CA THR A 355 -21.96 6.80 -31.00
C THR A 355 -21.34 5.70 -30.14
N LEU A 356 -20.57 4.78 -30.73
CA LEU A 356 -19.86 3.72 -30.03
C LEU A 356 -18.84 4.29 -29.05
N GLY A 357 -18.92 3.84 -27.80
CA GLY A 357 -17.85 4.00 -26.84
C GLY A 357 -18.10 3.17 -25.60
N TYR A 358 -17.02 2.79 -24.93
CA TYR A 358 -17.04 1.95 -23.74
C TYR A 358 -15.82 2.27 -22.87
N GLY A 359 -15.99 2.12 -21.56
CA GLY A 359 -14.88 2.17 -20.62
C GLY A 359 -14.29 0.79 -20.41
N PHE A 360 -13.04 0.75 -20.00
CA PHE A 360 -12.32 -0.45 -19.65
C PHE A 360 -11.29 -0.13 -18.57
N THR A 361 -10.63 -1.17 -18.09
CA THR A 361 -9.54 -1.09 -17.13
C THR A 361 -8.46 -2.04 -17.61
N THR A 362 -7.21 -1.66 -17.37
CA THR A 362 -6.06 -2.43 -17.83
C THR A 362 -4.86 -2.13 -16.94
N ILE A 363 -3.83 -2.96 -17.04
CA ILE A 363 -2.60 -2.83 -16.29
C ILE A 363 -1.46 -2.67 -17.28
N PHE A 364 -0.66 -1.62 -17.10
CA PHE A 364 0.52 -1.38 -17.91
C PHE A 364 1.80 -1.67 -17.13
N THR A 365 2.79 -2.28 -17.78
CA THR A 365 4.08 -2.61 -17.17
C THR A 365 5.21 -2.20 -18.10
N LYS A 366 6.34 -1.82 -17.49
CA LYS A 366 7.62 -1.65 -18.18
C LYS A 366 8.61 -2.68 -17.67
N TYR A 367 8.84 -3.76 -18.41
CA TYR A 367 9.60 -4.91 -17.91
C TYR A 367 11.11 -4.66 -17.70
N SER A 368 11.69 -3.66 -18.36
CA SER A 368 13.10 -3.29 -18.17
C SER A 368 13.36 -1.85 -18.65
N GLU A 369 14.56 -1.32 -18.41
CA GLU A 369 15.01 -0.03 -18.97
C GLU A 369 14.81 0.08 -20.50
N LYS A 370 14.93 -1.04 -21.23
CA LYS A 370 14.85 -1.07 -22.70
C LYS A 370 13.45 -1.33 -23.26
N HIS A 371 12.53 -1.85 -22.46
CA HIS A 371 11.17 -2.13 -22.91
C HIS A 371 10.33 -0.86 -22.91
N LEU A 372 9.37 -0.80 -23.85
CA LEU A 372 8.26 0.14 -23.78
C LEU A 372 7.27 -0.30 -22.69
N ILE A 373 6.44 0.63 -22.24
CA ILE A 373 5.26 0.39 -21.43
C ILE A 373 4.21 -0.27 -22.33
N GLU A 374 3.72 -1.43 -21.92
CA GLU A 374 2.69 -2.18 -22.64
C GLU A 374 1.68 -2.80 -21.66
N GLU A 375 0.54 -3.24 -22.19
CA GLU A 375 -0.46 -3.98 -21.43
C GLU A 375 0.08 -5.36 -21.00
N ILE A 376 -0.15 -5.72 -19.74
CA ILE A 376 0.14 -7.06 -19.23
C ILE A 376 -0.72 -8.08 -20.00
N LYS A 377 -0.08 -9.13 -20.52
CA LYS A 377 -0.74 -10.22 -21.24
C LYS A 377 -1.26 -11.33 -20.34
#